data_AF-A0A1M7GXH6-F1
#
_entry.id   AF-A0A1M7GXH6-F1
#
_cell.length_a   1.000
_cell.length_b   1.000
_cell.length_c   1.000
_cell.angle_alpha   90.00
_cell.angle_beta   90.00
_cell.angle_gamma   90.00
#
_symmetry.space_group_name_H-M   'P 1'
#
loop_
_entity.id
_entity.type
_entity.pdbx_description
1 polymer ?
#
loop_
_entity_poly.entity_id
_entity_poly.type
_entity_poly.pdbx_seq_one_letter_code
_entity_poly.pdbx_strand_id
1 'polypeptide(L)' 'MDYRALRERPRQFLALTSLHVAEFDDLLTAFAPAWERHHRWHTLAGKRRQFPAHRERPTAVLAGSDVKLFFLLTYL' A
#
# COMPACT_ATOMS: atom_id res chain seq x y z
N MET A 1 4.50 -12.27 -0.16
CA MET A 1 3.69 -11.88 -1.33
C MET A 1 4.56 -11.01 -2.20
N ASP A 2 4.95 -11.48 -3.38
CA ASP A 2 5.78 -10.70 -4.30
C ASP A 2 4.88 -9.92 -5.27
N TYR A 3 4.51 -8.70 -4.87
CA TYR A 3 3.71 -7.78 -5.66
C TYR A 3 4.29 -7.55 -7.07
N ARG A 4 5.62 -7.47 -7.18
CA ARG A 4 6.28 -7.17 -8.47
C ARG A 4 6.08 -8.29 -9.47
N ALA A 5 6.19 -9.54 -9.03
CA ALA A 5 5.92 -10.71 -9.86
C ALA A 5 4.44 -10.83 -10.30
N LEU A 6 3.49 -10.33 -9.49
CA LEU A 6 2.06 -10.34 -9.83
C LEU A 6 1.68 -9.23 -10.81
N ARG A 7 2.36 -8.08 -10.78
CA ARG A 7 2.14 -6.98 -11.73
C ARG A 7 2.46 -7.38 -13.17
N GLU A 8 3.40 -8.31 -13.36
CA GLU A 8 3.73 -8.90 -14.67
C GLU A 8 2.67 -9.90 -15.19
N ARG A 9 1.63 -10.19 -14.39
CA ARG A 9 0.55 -11.12 -14.73
C ARG A 9 -0.81 -10.41 -14.72
N PRO A 10 -1.16 -9.63 -15.76
CA PRO A 10 -2.31 -8.74 -15.75
C PRO A 10 -3.64 -9.42 -15.42
N ARG A 11 -3.86 -10.65 -15.92
CA ARG A 11 -5.10 -11.42 -15.66
C ARG A 11 -5.23 -11.81 -14.19
N GLN A 12 -4.13 -12.22 -13.56
CA GLN A 12 -4.12 -12.58 -12.14
C GLN A 12 -4.24 -11.32 -11.27
N PHE A 13 -3.57 -10.23 -11.67
CA PHE A 13 -3.68 -8.95 -10.99
C PHE A 13 -5.12 -8.44 -10.98
N LEU A 14 -5.77 -8.40 -12.15
CA LEU A 14 -7.17 -7.99 -12.29
C LEU A 14 -8.10 -8.86 -11.45
N ALA A 15 -7.88 -10.18 -11.42
CA ALA A 15 -8.71 -11.08 -10.62
C ALA A 15 -8.57 -10.85 -9.10
N LEU A 16 -7.43 -10.37 -8.64
CA LEU A 16 -7.16 -10.14 -7.22
C LEU A 16 -7.61 -8.75 -6.75
N THR A 17 -7.42 -7.72 -7.58
CA THR A 17 -7.65 -6.31 -7.19
C THR A 17 -8.89 -5.71 -7.82
N SER A 18 -9.53 -6.40 -8.77
CA SER A 18 -10.56 -5.86 -9.67
C SER A 18 -10.11 -4.65 -10.52
N LEU A 19 -8.81 -4.36 -10.59
CA LEU A 19 -8.24 -3.23 -11.33
C LEU A 19 -7.21 -3.70 -12.36
N HIS A 20 -7.12 -2.99 -13.48
CA HIS A 20 -5.97 -3.08 -14.36
C HIS A 20 -4.74 -2.43 -13.69
N VAL A 21 -3.55 -2.80 -14.15
CA VAL A 21 -2.29 -2.25 -13.61
C VAL A 21 -2.24 -0.72 -13.72
N ALA A 22 -2.71 -0.15 -14.84
CA ALA A 22 -2.74 1.31 -15.02
C ALA A 22 -3.68 1.99 -14.00
N GLU A 23 -4.89 1.44 -13.79
CA GLU A 23 -5.85 1.97 -12.82
C GLU A 23 -5.31 1.89 -11.38
N PHE A 24 -4.58 0.81 -11.08
CA PHE A 24 -3.87 0.67 -9.81
C PHE A 24 -2.77 1.73 -9.64
N ASP A 25 -1.97 1.98 -10.67
CA ASP A 25 -0.89 2.99 -10.63
C ASP A 25 -1.46 4.41 -10.46
N ASP A 26 -2.58 4.71 -11.12
CA ASP A 26 -3.30 5.97 -10.97
C ASP A 26 -3.79 6.15 -9.52
N LEU A 27 -4.38 5.11 -8.94
CA LEU A 27 -4.81 5.12 -7.53
C LEU A 27 -3.63 5.27 -6.57
N LEU A 28 -2.53 4.57 -6.86
CA LEU A 28 -1.31 4.58 -6.04
C LEU A 28 -0.72 6.00 -5.95
N THR A 29 -0.81 6.78 -7.02
CA THR A 29 -0.32 8.17 -7.08
C THR A 29 -0.95 9.04 -5.99
N ALA A 30 -2.24 8.87 -5.72
CA ALA A 30 -2.93 9.58 -4.64
C ALA A 30 -2.79 8.88 -3.28
N PHE A 31 -2.81 7.55 -3.26
CA PHE A 31 -2.77 6.75 -2.04
C PHE A 31 -1.45 6.89 -1.27
N ALA A 32 -0.31 6.77 -1.96
CA ALA A 32 1.00 6.77 -1.32
C ALA A 32 1.25 8.04 -0.46
N PRO A 33 1.10 9.28 -0.97
CA PRO A 33 1.31 10.47 -0.15
C PRO A 33 0.27 10.61 0.97
N ALA A 34 -0.98 10.18 0.74
CA ALA A 34 -2.02 10.22 1.76
C ALA A 34 -1.71 9.26 2.92
N TRP A 35 -1.29 8.04 2.58
CA TRP A 35 -0.90 7.01 3.54
C TRP A 35 0.26 7.47 4.42
N GLU A 36 1.34 7.96 3.79
CA GLU A 36 2.55 8.43 4.47
C GLU A 36 2.24 9.64 5.38
N ARG A 37 1.46 10.60 4.89
CA ARG A 37 1.03 11.78 5.67
C ARG A 37 0.20 11.37 6.89
N HIS A 38 -0.73 10.44 6.73
CA HIS A 38 -1.56 9.97 7.84
C HIS A 38 -0.72 9.22 8.88
N HIS A 39 0.09 8.25 8.45
CA HIS A 39 0.86 7.39 9.34
C HIS A 39 2.09 8.06 9.95
N ARG A 40 2.51 9.22 9.43
CA ARG A 40 3.40 10.19 10.10
C ARG A 40 2.91 10.56 11.48
N TRP A 41 1.60 10.74 11.62
CA TRP A 41 0.98 11.23 12.85
C TRP A 41 0.15 10.18 13.57
N HIS A 42 -0.16 9.06 12.94
CA HIS A 42 -0.99 8.00 13.51
C HIS A 42 -0.28 6.64 13.54
N THR A 43 -0.61 5.83 14.53
CA THR A 43 -0.23 4.41 14.56
C THR A 43 -1.15 3.60 13.66
N LEU A 44 -0.78 2.35 13.35
CA LEU A 44 -1.65 1.44 12.59
C LEU A 44 -2.98 1.15 13.31
N ALA A 45 -3.02 1.33 14.63
CA ALA A 45 -4.26 1.25 15.42
C ALA A 45 -5.05 2.56 15.45
N GLY A 46 -4.70 3.55 14.61
CA GLY A 46 -5.37 4.85 14.50
C GLY A 46 -5.05 5.86 15.61
N LYS A 47 -4.20 5.53 16.58
CA LYS A 47 -3.87 6.45 17.68
C LYS A 47 -2.88 7.52 17.24
N ARG A 48 -3.09 8.77 17.65
CA ARG A 48 -2.16 9.88 17.39
C ARG A 48 -0.82 9.66 18.12
N ARG A 49 0.27 9.91 17.41
CA ARG A 49 1.65 9.87 17.93
C ARG A 49 1.99 11.18 18.62
N GLN A 50 2.84 11.12 19.65
CA GLN A 50 3.35 12.31 20.35
C GLN A 50 4.34 13.12 19.48
N PHE A 51 5.11 12.43 18.63
CA PHE A 51 6.07 13.04 17.71
C PHE A 51 5.95 12.42 16.31
N PRO A 52 6.23 13.18 15.24
CA PRO A 52 6.26 12.65 13.87
C PRO A 52 7.42 11.66 13.75
N ALA A 53 7.09 10.39 13.56
CA ALA A 53 8.08 9.31 13.58
C ALA A 53 7.85 8.25 12.51
N HIS A 54 7.09 8.55 11.46
CA HIS A 54 6.92 7.57 10.39
C HIS A 54 8.19 7.43 9.59
N ARG A 55 8.86 6.31 9.86
CA ARG A 55 9.86 5.71 9.02
C ARG A 55 9.46 4.25 8.90
N GLU A 56 9.18 3.82 7.68
CA GLU A 56 8.95 2.41 7.41
C GLU A 56 10.18 1.61 7.88
N ARG A 57 9.94 0.54 8.63
CA ARG A 57 11.02 -0.30 9.11
C ARG A 57 11.51 -1.17 7.97
N PRO A 58 12.83 -1.42 7.84
CA PRO A 58 13.36 -2.35 6.83
C PRO A 58 12.79 -3.76 6.95
N THR A 59 12.37 -4.15 8.16
CA THR A 59 11.77 -5.45 8.47
C THR A 59 10.24 -5.46 8.38
N ALA A 60 9.62 -4.41 7.82
CA ALA A 60 8.18 -4.37 7.63
C ALA A 60 7.75 -5.45 6.62
N VAL A 61 6.76 -6.26 7.00
CA VAL A 61 6.22 -7.33 6.14
C VAL A 61 5.51 -6.76 4.92
N LEU A 62 4.84 -5.61 5.08
CA LEU A 62 4.22 -4.83 4.01
C LEU A 62 5.04 -3.56 3.77
N ALA A 63 6.27 -3.74 3.29
CA ALA A 63 7.15 -2.63 2.94
C ALA A 63 6.73 -2.01 1.61
N GLY A 64 6.51 -0.69 1.58
CA GLY A 64 6.07 0.06 0.41
C GLY A 64 4.57 0.33 0.38
N SER A 65 4.20 1.52 -0.09
CA SER A 65 2.78 1.93 -0.21
C SER A 65 2.05 1.15 -1.32
N ASP A 66 2.76 0.71 -2.35
CA ASP A 66 2.29 -0.20 -3.39
C ASP A 66 1.86 -1.55 -2.83
N VAL A 67 2.71 -2.18 -2.01
CA VAL A 67 2.42 -3.46 -1.36
C VAL A 67 1.24 -3.33 -0.39
N LYS A 68 1.17 -2.21 0.35
CA LYS A 68 0.04 -1.92 1.25
C LYS A 68 -1.27 -1.75 0.47
N LEU A 69 -1.28 -0.95 -0.60
CA LEU A 69 -2.47 -0.75 -1.43
C LEU A 69 -2.95 -2.06 -2.03
N PHE A 70 -2.03 -2.86 -2.58
CA PHE A 70 -2.34 -4.17 -3.13
C PHE A 70 -2.97 -5.10 -2.08
N PHE A 71 -2.42 -5.11 -0.86
CA PHE A 71 -2.97 -5.88 0.25
C PHE A 71 -4.40 -5.44 0.59
N LEU A 72 -4.64 -4.12 0.69
CA LEU A 72 -5.98 -3.59 0.96
C LEU A 72 -6.98 -4.03 -0.10
N LEU A 73 -6.64 -3.93 -1.39
CA LEU A 73 -7.56 -4.30 -2.48
C LEU A 73 -7.82 -5.81 -2.59
N THR A 74 -6.95 -6.65 -2.05
CA THR A 74 -7.06 -8.11 -2.16
C THR A 74 -7.77 -8.74 -0.96
N TYR A 75 -7.65 -8.15 0.23
CA TYR A 75 -8.03 -8.81 1.50
C TYR A 75 -9.02 -8.03 2.37
N LEU A 76 -9.42 -6.81 1.99
CA LEU A 76 -10.49 -6.04 2.63
C LEU A 76 -11.72 -5.99 1.73
#